data_AF-A0A7S1SF16-F1
#
_entry.id   AF-A0A7S1SF16-F1
#
_cell.length_a   1.000
_cell.length_b   1.000
_cell.length_c   1.000
_cell.angle_alpha   90.00
_cell.angle_beta   90.00
_cell.angle_gamma   90.00
#
_symmetry.space_group_name_H-M   'P 1'
#
loop_
_entity.id
_entity.type
_entity.pdbx_description
1 polymer ?
#
loop_
_entity_poly.entity_id
_entity_poly.type
_entity_poly.pdbx_seq_one_letter_code
_entity_poly.pdbx_strand_id
1 'polypeptide(L)'
;CSGSPEPTDGLEALIEEMSELAELWQSGPSSGRGWLRGGDTSGGAGRGILLILDECDHLVQQQHFQEAVAEVLRRCAPFRILLSTQQRMVGIAGGQFKVVHHALEGLSAPDAARLFVRRVHRPLRQAELPPPAPEALPPLQSKALSSGAIAGPSSAPAEAERQALLARVSKHPAVLAQRGNPRGLIELAGRVGPSLGSLAELAELAAQEKPAVEEAAARPP
;
A
#
# COMPACT_ATOMS: atom_id res chain seq x y z
N CYS A 1 -17.39 -35.55 31.60
CA CYS A 1 -17.89 -34.21 31.22
C CYS A 1 -16.79 -33.20 31.47
N SER A 2 -15.85 -33.08 30.54
CA SER A 2 -14.84 -32.03 30.53
C SER A 2 -15.49 -30.80 29.90
N GLY A 3 -15.82 -29.80 30.71
CA GLY A 3 -16.30 -28.52 30.21
C GLY A 3 -15.24 -27.90 29.33
N SER A 4 -15.55 -27.68 28.06
CA SER A 4 -14.75 -26.81 27.21
C SER A 4 -14.73 -25.44 27.87
N PRO A 5 -13.57 -24.79 28.03
CA PRO A 5 -13.53 -23.38 28.43
C PRO A 5 -14.42 -22.59 27.47
N GLU A 6 -15.28 -21.73 28.04
CA GLU A 6 -16.16 -20.87 27.27
C GLU A 6 -15.28 -19.86 26.50
N PRO A 7 -15.59 -19.55 25.23
CA PRO A 7 -14.77 -18.66 24.40
C PRO A 7 -14.62 -17.23 24.98
N THR A 8 -15.39 -16.88 26.00
CA THR A 8 -15.34 -15.61 26.73
C THR A 8 -14.09 -15.47 27.61
N ASP A 9 -13.53 -16.57 28.12
CA ASP A 9 -12.44 -16.51 29.10
C ASP A 9 -11.16 -15.94 28.49
N GLY A 10 -10.90 -16.22 27.22
CA GLY A 10 -9.75 -15.69 26.49
C GLY A 10 -9.86 -14.20 26.18
N LEU A 11 -11.08 -13.70 25.91
CA LEU A 11 -11.30 -12.29 25.63
C LEU A 11 -11.14 -11.44 26.89
N GLU A 12 -11.65 -11.91 28.03
CA GLU A 12 -11.50 -11.21 29.31
C GLU A 12 -10.03 -11.12 29.72
N ALA A 13 -9.26 -12.21 29.58
CA ALA A 13 -7.82 -12.20 29.84
C ALA A 13 -7.08 -11.20 28.93
N LEU A 14 -7.41 -11.16 27.64
CA LEU A 14 -6.85 -10.17 26.72
C LEU A 14 -7.18 -8.74 27.13
N ILE A 15 -8.43 -8.47 27.52
CA ILE A 15 -8.85 -7.13 27.95
C ILE A 15 -8.13 -6.71 29.23
N GLU A 16 -7.94 -7.63 30.17
CA GLU A 16 -7.18 -7.41 31.40
C GLU A 16 -5.72 -7.04 31.07
N GLU A 17 -5.03 -7.85 30.27
CA GLU A 17 -3.66 -7.59 29.82
C GLU A 17 -3.54 -6.24 29.08
N MET A 18 -4.51 -5.93 28.20
CA MET A 18 -4.54 -4.65 27.49
C MET A 18 -4.78 -3.47 28.42
N SER A 19 -5.60 -3.64 29.46
CA SER A 19 -5.86 -2.61 30.48
C SER A 19 -4.61 -2.34 31.31
N GLU A 20 -3.92 -3.38 31.77
CA GLU A 20 -2.64 -3.26 32.48
C GLU A 20 -1.59 -2.55 31.62
N LEU A 21 -1.49 -2.91 30.33
CA LEU A 21 -0.59 -2.26 29.40
C LEU A 21 -0.91 -0.76 29.25
N ALA A 22 -2.19 -0.41 29.19
CA ALA A 22 -2.65 0.98 29.14
C ALA A 22 -2.29 1.76 30.41
N GLU A 23 -2.42 1.18 31.60
CA GLU A 23 -2.05 1.81 32.87
C GLU A 23 -0.54 2.04 32.97
N LEU A 24 0.25 1.06 32.54
CA LEU A 24 1.71 1.15 32.50
C LEU A 24 2.17 2.26 31.55
N TRP A 25 1.51 2.41 30.39
CA TRP A 25 1.83 3.46 29.42
C TRP A 25 1.47 4.87 29.91
N GLN A 26 0.42 4.99 30.73
CA GLN A 26 0.00 6.24 31.36
C GLN A 26 0.91 6.63 32.52
N SER A 27 1.42 5.65 33.26
CA SER A 27 2.30 5.85 34.42
C SER A 27 3.77 6.09 34.04
N GLY A 28 4.16 5.77 32.80
CA GLY A 28 5.52 6.02 32.29
C GLY A 28 5.86 7.52 32.25
N PRO A 29 7.07 7.93 32.69
CA PRO A 29 7.45 9.34 32.73
C PRO A 29 7.21 9.99 31.37
N SER A 30 6.64 11.19 31.40
CA SER A 30 6.33 12.04 30.25
C SER A 30 7.59 12.60 29.58
N SER A 31 8.59 11.73 29.36
CA SER A 31 9.83 12.02 28.64
C SER A 31 9.54 12.29 27.16
N GLY A 32 9.12 13.52 26.86
CA GLY A 32 9.73 14.42 25.88
C GLY A 32 10.00 13.94 24.45
N ARG A 33 9.43 12.84 23.96
CA ARG A 33 9.68 12.35 22.59
C ARG A 33 8.56 12.78 21.64
N GLY A 34 8.71 14.00 21.12
CA GLY A 34 7.87 14.58 20.06
C GLY A 34 8.16 14.02 18.66
N TRP A 35 7.89 12.73 18.42
CA TRP A 35 8.20 12.09 17.13
C TRP A 35 7.06 12.14 16.09
N LEU A 36 5.88 12.66 16.42
CA LEU A 36 4.76 12.76 15.46
C LEU A 36 3.98 14.08 15.63
N ARG A 37 4.68 15.22 15.68
CA ARG A 37 4.05 16.54 15.66
C ARG A 37 3.82 16.98 14.21
N GLY A 38 2.75 16.47 13.60
CA GLY A 38 2.29 16.87 12.28
C GLY A 38 0.78 16.83 12.20
N GLY A 39 0.13 17.96 12.53
CA GLY A 39 -1.31 18.16 12.34
C GLY A 39 -1.98 18.78 13.55
N ASP A 40 -2.10 20.11 13.55
CA ASP A 40 -2.96 20.85 14.47
C ASP A 40 -4.42 20.45 14.25
N THR A 41 -4.93 19.53 15.07
CA THR A 41 -6.34 19.49 15.41
C THR A 41 -6.43 19.45 16.93
N SER A 42 -7.03 20.50 17.49
CA SER A 42 -7.09 20.89 18.90
C SER A 42 -7.89 19.93 19.82
N GLY A 43 -7.86 18.62 19.59
CA GLY A 43 -8.41 17.61 20.47
C GLY A 43 -7.27 16.80 21.08
N GLY A 44 -7.16 16.80 22.42
CA GLY A 44 -6.02 16.26 23.18
C GLY A 44 -5.42 14.99 22.57
N ALA A 45 -4.22 15.14 21.99
CA ALA A 45 -3.42 14.03 21.49
C ALA A 45 -2.85 13.25 22.70
N GLY A 46 -3.74 12.51 23.36
CA GLY A 46 -3.40 11.59 24.41
C GLY A 46 -2.43 10.53 23.88
N ARG A 47 -1.50 10.16 24.75
CA ARG A 47 -0.68 8.96 24.61
C ARG A 47 -1.60 7.75 24.42
N GLY A 48 -1.63 7.17 23.23
CA GLY A 48 -2.47 6.01 22.89
C GLY A 48 -1.66 4.85 22.32
N ILE A 49 -2.22 3.65 22.41
CA ILE A 49 -1.62 2.41 21.89
C ILE A 49 -2.29 2.11 20.55
N LEU A 50 -1.51 1.78 19.51
CA LEU A 50 -2.03 1.35 18.21
C LEU A 50 -1.87 -0.16 18.09
N LEU A 51 -2.99 -0.88 18.02
CA LEU A 51 -3.04 -2.28 17.68
C LEU A 51 -3.21 -2.43 16.16
N ILE A 52 -2.35 -3.23 15.53
CA ILE A 52 -2.40 -3.50 14.09
C ILE A 52 -2.75 -4.97 13.92
N LEU A 53 -3.85 -5.25 13.24
CA LEU A 53 -4.28 -6.61 12.89
C LEU A 53 -4.26 -6.70 11.36
N ASP A 54 -3.34 -7.52 10.84
CA ASP A 54 -3.11 -7.68 9.40
C ASP A 54 -3.90 -8.89 8.85
N GLU A 55 -4.28 -8.86 7.58
CA GLU A 55 -4.94 -9.95 6.85
C GLU A 55 -6.22 -10.49 7.54
N CYS A 56 -7.04 -9.60 8.10
CA CYS A 56 -8.25 -9.97 8.84
C CYS A 56 -9.44 -10.38 7.94
N ASP A 57 -9.21 -10.82 6.70
CA ASP A 57 -10.24 -11.10 5.69
C ASP A 57 -11.37 -12.00 6.18
N HIS A 58 -11.04 -13.09 6.86
CA HIS A 58 -12.03 -14.02 7.39
C HIS A 58 -12.61 -13.58 8.74
N LEU A 59 -11.81 -12.87 9.54
CA LEU A 59 -12.19 -12.45 10.89
C LEU A 59 -13.21 -11.31 10.84
N VAL A 60 -13.07 -10.36 9.91
CA VAL A 60 -13.99 -9.22 9.81
C VAL A 60 -15.42 -9.63 9.46
N GLN A 61 -15.63 -10.84 8.92
CA GLN A 61 -16.98 -11.37 8.68
C GLN A 61 -17.61 -12.00 9.93
N GLN A 62 -16.80 -12.32 10.95
CA GLN A 62 -17.25 -13.01 12.13
C GLN A 62 -17.82 -12.03 13.15
N GLN A 63 -19.09 -12.21 13.53
CA GLN A 63 -19.76 -11.35 14.50
C GLN A 63 -19.03 -11.30 15.84
N HIS A 64 -18.59 -12.44 16.37
CA HIS A 64 -17.87 -12.51 17.64
C HIS A 64 -16.54 -11.76 17.62
N PHE A 65 -15.84 -11.73 16.48
CA PHE A 65 -14.62 -10.93 16.32
C PHE A 65 -14.94 -9.43 16.37
N GLN A 66 -15.99 -8.99 15.68
CA GLN A 66 -16.42 -7.60 15.71
C GLN A 66 -16.87 -7.16 17.12
N GLU A 67 -17.58 -8.05 17.84
CA GLU A 67 -17.99 -7.84 19.23
C GLU A 67 -16.78 -7.75 20.16
N ALA A 68 -15.79 -8.63 20.01
CA ALA A 68 -14.54 -8.59 20.77
C ALA A 68 -13.76 -7.28 20.51
N VAL A 69 -13.62 -6.87 19.25
CA VAL A 69 -12.99 -5.58 18.89
C VAL A 69 -13.74 -4.40 19.52
N ALA A 70 -15.07 -4.43 19.51
CA ALA A 70 -15.88 -3.41 20.14
C ALA A 70 -15.72 -3.40 21.67
N GLU A 71 -15.63 -4.57 22.30
CA GLU A 71 -15.41 -4.73 23.73
C GLU A 71 -14.07 -4.11 24.15
N VAL A 72 -13.00 -4.45 23.42
CA VAL A 72 -11.66 -3.89 23.60
C VAL A 72 -11.70 -2.36 23.47
N LEU A 73 -12.30 -1.82 22.41
CA LEU A 73 -12.39 -0.37 22.21
C LEU A 73 -13.21 0.34 23.30
N ARG A 74 -14.21 -0.35 23.89
CA ARG A 74 -15.06 0.21 24.95
C ARG A 74 -14.35 0.26 26.29
N ARG A 75 -13.63 -0.81 26.64
CA ARG A 75 -12.97 -0.97 27.95
C ARG A 75 -11.58 -0.35 27.96
N CYS A 76 -10.91 -0.29 26.81
CA CYS A 76 -9.54 0.16 26.69
C CYS A 76 -9.48 1.48 25.89
N ALA A 77 -9.90 2.58 26.54
CA ALA A 77 -9.98 3.90 25.91
C ALA A 77 -8.71 4.44 25.19
N PRO A 78 -7.45 4.13 25.60
CA PRO A 78 -6.28 4.64 24.90
C PRO A 78 -5.94 3.85 23.63
N PHE A 79 -6.62 2.74 23.34
CA PHE A 79 -6.33 1.94 22.17
C PHE A 79 -6.97 2.49 20.91
N ARG A 80 -6.21 2.38 19.82
CA ARG A 80 -6.67 2.54 18.44
C ARG A 80 -6.38 1.25 17.72
N ILE A 81 -7.29 0.83 16.85
CA ILE A 81 -7.13 -0.43 16.10
C ILE A 81 -7.08 -0.09 14.61
N LEU A 82 -6.02 -0.56 13.94
CA LEU A 82 -5.89 -0.56 12.49
C LEU A 82 -6.07 -2.00 12.01
N LEU A 83 -7.11 -2.23 11.22
CA LEU A 83 -7.39 -3.51 10.59
C LEU A 83 -7.01 -3.43 9.12
N SER A 84 -6.23 -4.41 8.63
CA SER A 84 -6.06 -4.61 7.20
C SER A 84 -6.96 -5.77 6.74
N THR A 85 -7.64 -5.58 5.62
CA THR A 85 -8.55 -6.55 5.04
C THR A 85 -8.84 -6.16 3.58
N GLN A 86 -9.08 -7.14 2.73
CA GLN A 86 -9.54 -6.97 1.35
C GLN A 86 -11.06 -6.84 1.28
N GLN A 87 -11.75 -7.12 2.39
CA GLN A 87 -13.20 -7.08 2.48
C GLN A 87 -13.69 -5.84 3.23
N ARG A 88 -14.85 -5.31 2.81
CA ARG A 88 -15.48 -4.24 3.57
C ARG A 88 -16.15 -4.80 4.82
N MET A 89 -15.67 -4.36 5.97
CA MET A 89 -16.35 -4.56 7.24
C MET A 89 -17.61 -3.69 7.29
N VAL A 90 -18.75 -4.28 7.61
CA VAL A 90 -20.04 -3.57 7.70
C VAL A 90 -20.43 -3.45 9.16
N GLY A 91 -20.35 -2.23 9.71
CA GLY A 91 -20.92 -1.86 11.01
C GLY A 91 -20.41 -2.65 12.22
N ILE A 92 -19.42 -2.12 12.95
CA ILE A 92 -19.02 -2.67 14.26
C ILE A 92 -20.05 -2.27 15.33
N ALA A 93 -20.49 -3.24 16.14
CA ALA A 93 -21.26 -3.05 17.38
C ALA A 93 -22.40 -2.03 17.29
N GLY A 94 -23.23 -2.14 16.24
CA GLY A 94 -24.40 -1.28 16.08
C GLY A 94 -24.09 0.21 15.89
N GLY A 95 -22.88 0.56 15.44
CA GLY A 95 -22.48 1.95 15.16
C GLY A 95 -21.94 2.73 16.36
N GLN A 96 -21.60 2.05 17.46
CA GLN A 96 -21.00 2.68 18.65
C GLN A 96 -19.62 3.29 18.38
N PHE A 97 -18.90 2.79 17.37
CA PHE A 97 -17.56 3.24 17.04
C PHE A 97 -17.49 3.80 15.62
N LYS A 98 -16.75 4.89 15.46
CA LYS A 98 -16.46 5.46 14.15
C LYS A 98 -15.42 4.60 13.43
N VAL A 99 -15.87 3.82 12.46
CA VAL A 99 -14.98 3.10 11.55
C VAL A 99 -14.62 4.02 10.38
N VAL A 100 -13.33 4.27 10.18
CA VAL A 100 -12.83 5.01 9.02
C VAL A 100 -12.20 4.03 8.05
N HIS A 101 -12.83 3.87 6.89
CA HIS A 101 -12.31 3.01 5.84
C HIS A 101 -11.32 3.78 4.98
N HIS A 102 -10.07 3.31 4.96
CA HIS A 102 -9.06 3.77 4.03
C HIS A 102 -8.86 2.73 2.95
N ALA A 103 -9.41 2.98 1.76
CA ALA A 103 -9.14 2.13 0.60
C ALA A 103 -7.68 2.32 0.18
N LEU A 104 -6.93 1.22 0.11
CA LEU A 104 -5.59 1.21 -0.44
C LEU A 104 -5.68 0.85 -1.92
N GLU A 105 -5.43 1.83 -2.77
CA GLU A 105 -5.31 1.61 -4.20
C GLU A 105 -3.90 1.15 -4.56
N GLY A 106 -3.76 0.49 -5.71
CA GLY A 106 -2.45 0.23 -6.28
C GLY A 106 -1.70 1.53 -6.59
N LEU A 107 -0.38 1.42 -6.75
CA LEU A 107 0.45 2.54 -7.16
C LEU A 107 -0.03 3.13 -8.49
N SER A 108 0.05 4.46 -8.59
CA SER A 108 -0.18 5.17 -9.85
C SER A 108 0.78 4.64 -10.94
N ALA A 109 0.39 4.70 -12.20
CA ALA A 109 1.26 4.26 -13.31
C ALA A 109 2.69 4.86 -13.28
N PRO A 110 2.89 6.17 -13.01
CA PRO A 110 4.25 6.73 -12.91
C PRO A 110 5.01 6.20 -11.68
N ASP A 111 4.36 6.00 -10.54
CA ASP A 111 5.02 5.45 -9.34
C ASP A 111 5.32 3.96 -9.48
N ALA A 112 4.44 3.20 -10.13
CA ALA A 112 4.66 1.82 -10.51
C ALA A 112 5.89 1.70 -11.42
N ALA A 113 6.02 2.57 -12.42
CA ALA A 113 7.20 2.63 -13.28
C ALA A 113 8.47 2.99 -12.50
N ARG A 114 8.39 3.96 -11.57
CA ARG A 114 9.53 4.33 -10.70
C ARG A 114 9.96 3.15 -9.83
N LEU A 115 9.01 2.45 -9.20
CA LEU A 115 9.28 1.28 -8.38
C LEU A 115 9.90 0.16 -9.22
N PHE A 116 9.33 -0.14 -10.38
CA PHE A 116 9.84 -1.14 -11.31
C PHE A 116 11.28 -0.84 -11.70
N VAL A 117 11.57 0.35 -12.26
CA VAL A 117 12.93 0.74 -12.69
C VAL A 117 13.92 0.72 -11.52
N ARG A 118 13.49 1.10 -10.30
CA ARG A 118 14.34 1.05 -9.10
C ARG A 118 14.70 -0.37 -8.68
N ARG A 119 13.86 -1.37 -9.00
CA ARG A 119 14.02 -2.77 -8.59
C ARG A 119 14.64 -3.64 -9.68
N VAL A 120 14.67 -3.17 -10.93
CA VAL A 120 15.42 -3.84 -12.00
C VAL A 120 16.92 -3.77 -11.70
N HIS A 121 17.59 -4.92 -11.75
CA HIS A 121 19.00 -5.06 -11.37
C HIS A 121 20.00 -4.66 -12.49
N ARG A 122 19.51 -4.26 -13.67
CA ARG A 122 20.34 -3.78 -14.79
C ARG A 122 19.78 -2.50 -15.41
N PRO A 123 20.62 -1.65 -16.04
CA PRO A 123 20.13 -0.53 -16.83
C PRO A 123 19.21 -1.03 -17.96
N LEU A 124 18.04 -0.38 -18.11
CA LEU A 124 17.13 -0.64 -19.22
C LEU A 124 17.63 0.08 -20.48
N ARG A 125 17.66 -0.62 -21.61
CA ARG A 125 18.05 -0.03 -22.90
C ARG A 125 16.82 0.56 -23.59
N GLN A 126 17.00 1.67 -24.31
CA GLN A 126 15.89 2.31 -25.06
C GLN A 126 15.22 1.40 -26.10
N ALA A 127 15.98 0.43 -26.64
CA ALA A 127 15.50 -0.55 -27.60
C ALA A 127 14.57 -1.62 -26.99
N GLU A 128 14.62 -1.81 -25.67
CA GLU A 128 13.80 -2.82 -24.97
C GLU A 128 12.40 -2.29 -24.63
N LEU A 129 12.21 -0.98 -24.75
CA LEU A 129 10.96 -0.30 -24.41
C LEU A 129 10.05 -0.22 -25.64
N PRO A 130 8.72 -0.22 -25.44
CA PRO A 130 7.78 -0.02 -26.54
C PRO A 130 8.12 1.27 -27.29
N PRO A 131 7.99 1.29 -28.63
CA PRO A 131 8.24 2.49 -29.40
C PRO A 131 7.43 3.64 -28.82
N PRO A 132 7.97 4.87 -28.81
CA PRO A 132 7.19 6.01 -28.38
C PRO A 132 5.88 6.00 -29.17
N ALA A 133 4.75 6.01 -28.46
CA ALA A 133 3.48 6.17 -29.13
C ALA A 133 3.60 7.42 -30.02
N PRO A 134 3.05 7.42 -31.24
CA PRO A 134 2.91 8.63 -32.03
C PRO A 134 1.91 9.53 -31.29
N GLU A 135 2.35 10.15 -30.19
CA GLU A 135 1.62 11.20 -29.53
C GLU A 135 1.46 12.30 -30.57
N ALA A 136 0.20 12.57 -30.92
CA ALA A 136 -0.19 13.73 -31.68
C ALA A 136 0.39 14.94 -30.95
N LEU A 137 1.55 15.41 -31.42
CA LEU A 137 2.22 16.56 -30.87
C LEU A 137 1.17 17.68 -30.82
N PRO A 138 0.81 18.22 -29.63
CA PRO A 138 0.12 19.50 -29.63
C PRO A 138 1.04 20.47 -30.38
N PRO A 139 0.51 21.28 -31.32
CA PRO A 139 1.32 22.13 -32.16
C PRO A 139 2.23 22.98 -31.28
N LEU A 140 3.54 22.75 -31.42
CA LEU A 140 4.58 23.51 -30.73
C LEU A 140 4.43 24.97 -31.16
N GLN A 141 3.76 25.78 -30.34
CA GLN A 141 3.84 27.22 -30.45
C GLN A 141 5.24 27.63 -30.01
N SER A 142 6.09 27.81 -31.00
CA SER A 142 7.39 28.47 -30.91
C SER A 142 7.22 29.90 -30.40
N LYS A 143 7.15 30.09 -29.08
CA LYS A 143 7.40 31.38 -28.43
C LYS A 143 8.72 31.28 -27.67
N ALA A 144 9.80 31.54 -28.41
CA ALA A 144 11.08 31.90 -27.86
C ALA A 144 11.00 33.35 -27.35
N LEU A 145 11.11 33.57 -26.04
CA LEU A 145 11.61 34.82 -25.47
C LEU A 145 12.36 34.52 -24.17
N SER A 146 13.67 34.41 -24.34
CA SER A 146 14.73 35.03 -23.54
C SER A 146 14.37 35.46 -22.11
N SER A 147 14.82 34.71 -21.11
CA SER A 147 15.21 35.32 -19.84
C SER A 147 16.39 34.56 -19.25
N GLY A 148 17.51 35.27 -19.14
CA GLY A 148 18.78 34.74 -18.66
C GLY A 148 18.70 34.42 -17.18
N ALA A 149 18.72 33.13 -16.85
CA ALA A 149 19.10 32.64 -15.55
C ALA A 149 20.41 31.86 -15.71
N ILE A 150 21.43 32.25 -14.94
CA ILE A 150 22.75 31.61 -14.90
C ILE A 150 22.54 30.22 -14.29
N ALA A 151 22.38 29.22 -15.16
CA ALA A 151 22.26 27.82 -14.80
C ALA A 151 23.64 27.25 -14.45
N GLY A 152 23.76 26.64 -13.27
CA GLY A 152 24.87 25.75 -12.95
C GLY A 152 24.91 24.54 -13.90
N PRO A 153 25.96 23.69 -13.83
CA PRO A 153 26.13 22.55 -14.73
C PRO A 153 24.93 21.62 -14.63
N SER A 154 24.09 21.70 -15.66
CA SER A 154 22.73 21.22 -15.67
C SER A 154 22.69 19.72 -15.98
N SER A 155 22.22 18.92 -15.02
CA SER A 155 21.82 17.53 -15.19
C SER A 155 20.52 17.36 -16.01
N ALA A 156 20.00 18.44 -16.62
CA ALA A 156 18.76 18.43 -17.38
C ALA A 156 18.67 17.38 -18.51
N PRO A 157 19.71 17.09 -19.32
CA PRO A 157 19.55 16.08 -20.37
C PRO A 157 19.32 14.68 -19.79
N ALA A 158 19.96 14.34 -18.67
CA ALA A 158 19.80 13.05 -18.01
C ALA A 158 18.43 12.91 -17.33
N GLU A 159 17.89 14.01 -16.78
CA GLU A 159 16.56 14.01 -16.15
C GLU A 159 15.44 13.90 -17.19
N ALA A 160 15.55 14.60 -18.33
CA ALA A 160 14.61 14.48 -19.42
C ALA A 160 14.57 13.05 -20.01
N GLU A 161 15.74 12.43 -20.20
CA GLU A 161 15.83 11.05 -20.65
C GLU A 161 15.21 10.07 -19.63
N ARG A 162 15.49 10.27 -18.34
CA ARG A 162 14.89 9.47 -17.26
C ARG A 162 13.37 9.61 -17.22
N GLN A 163 12.84 10.81 -17.43
CA GLN A 163 11.39 11.04 -17.44
C GLN A 163 10.73 10.39 -18.67
N ALA A 164 11.37 10.44 -19.84
CA ALA A 164 10.91 9.75 -21.04
C ALA A 164 10.95 8.22 -20.87
N LEU A 165 11.98 7.69 -20.21
CA LEU A 165 12.07 6.28 -19.83
C LEU A 165 10.87 5.87 -18.96
N LEU A 166 10.63 6.60 -17.86
CA LEU A 166 9.53 6.32 -16.94
C LEU A 166 8.16 6.39 -17.61
N ALA A 167 7.96 7.35 -18.53
CA ALA A 167 6.72 7.48 -19.30
C ALA A 167 6.48 6.29 -20.26
N ARG A 168 7.55 5.69 -20.81
CA ARG A 168 7.44 4.47 -21.63
C ARG A 168 7.19 3.23 -20.78
N VAL A 169 7.88 3.11 -19.64
CA VAL A 169 7.70 2.00 -18.70
C VAL A 169 6.29 1.99 -18.09
N SER A 170 5.74 3.17 -17.75
CA SER A 170 4.40 3.26 -17.16
C SER A 170 3.29 2.81 -18.11
N LYS A 171 3.54 2.87 -19.42
CA LYS A 171 2.65 2.38 -20.48
C LYS A 171 2.92 0.92 -20.87
N HIS A 172 3.90 0.25 -20.25
CA HIS A 172 4.28 -1.12 -20.60
C HIS A 172 3.20 -2.12 -20.17
N PRO A 173 2.72 -3.03 -21.05
CA PRO A 173 1.64 -3.96 -20.73
C PRO A 173 1.89 -4.81 -19.48
N ALA A 174 3.12 -5.34 -19.32
CA ALA A 174 3.47 -6.15 -18.15
C ALA A 174 3.40 -5.36 -16.83
N VAL A 175 3.74 -4.06 -16.84
CA VAL A 175 3.68 -3.17 -15.67
C VAL A 175 2.22 -2.80 -15.38
N LEU A 176 1.44 -2.46 -16.41
CA LEU A 176 0.01 -2.18 -16.29
C LEU A 176 -0.78 -3.39 -15.78
N ALA A 177 -0.40 -4.60 -16.17
CA ALA A 177 -1.02 -5.84 -15.71
C ALA A 177 -0.93 -6.03 -14.19
N GLN A 178 0.09 -5.45 -13.54
CA GLN A 178 0.24 -5.50 -12.07
C GLN A 178 -0.74 -4.58 -11.34
N ARG A 179 -1.46 -3.69 -12.03
CA ARG A 179 -2.43 -2.75 -11.44
C ARG A 179 -1.87 -1.98 -10.24
N GLY A 180 -0.59 -1.63 -10.28
CA GLY A 180 0.09 -0.91 -9.20
C GLY A 180 0.39 -1.75 -7.95
N ASN A 181 0.22 -3.08 -7.96
CA ASN A 181 0.60 -3.96 -6.86
C ASN A 181 2.13 -3.94 -6.64
N PRO A 182 2.65 -3.41 -5.51
CA PRO A 182 4.08 -3.32 -5.28
C PRO A 182 4.81 -4.66 -5.31
N ARG A 183 4.19 -5.72 -4.77
CA ARG A 183 4.79 -7.06 -4.73
C ARG A 183 4.93 -7.62 -6.14
N GLY A 184 3.85 -7.57 -6.93
CA GLY A 184 3.86 -8.00 -8.34
C GLY A 184 4.87 -7.22 -9.19
N LEU A 185 5.01 -5.91 -8.96
CA LEU A 185 6.03 -5.09 -9.64
C LEU A 185 7.47 -5.48 -9.27
N ILE A 186 7.73 -5.81 -8.00
CA ILE A 186 9.05 -6.26 -7.54
C ILE A 186 9.39 -7.63 -8.15
N GLU A 187 8.44 -8.57 -8.12
CA GLU A 187 8.61 -9.90 -8.72
C GLU A 187 8.84 -9.79 -10.24
N LEU A 188 8.05 -8.95 -10.93
CA LEU A 188 8.23 -8.66 -12.35
C LEU A 188 9.61 -8.05 -12.65
N ALA A 189 10.07 -7.10 -11.83
CA ALA A 189 11.39 -6.49 -11.97
C ALA A 189 12.53 -7.50 -11.73
N GLY A 190 12.34 -8.45 -10.82
CA GLY A 190 13.27 -9.54 -10.55
C GLY A 190 13.47 -10.48 -11.74
N ARG A 191 12.50 -10.57 -12.65
CA ARG A 191 12.62 -11.34 -13.91
C ARG A 191 13.46 -10.63 -14.97
N VAL A 192 13.78 -9.35 -14.78
CA VAL A 192 14.64 -8.59 -15.70
C VAL A 192 16.10 -8.94 -15.45
N GLY A 193 16.51 -10.09 -15.98
CA GLY A 193 17.88 -10.56 -15.97
C GLY A 193 18.71 -10.09 -17.19
N PRO A 194 20.03 -10.35 -17.19
CA PRO A 194 20.89 -10.13 -18.35
C PRO A 194 20.52 -10.99 -19.57
N SER A 195 19.85 -12.12 -19.35
CA SER A 195 19.40 -13.06 -20.39
C SER A 195 18.11 -12.64 -21.09
N LEU A 196 17.37 -11.67 -20.55
CA LEU A 196 16.12 -11.20 -21.12
C LEU A 196 16.42 -10.33 -22.34
N GLY A 197 15.95 -10.73 -23.52
CA GLY A 197 16.23 -10.05 -24.78
C GLY A 197 15.50 -8.71 -24.89
N SER A 198 14.27 -8.66 -24.40
CA SER A 198 13.42 -7.46 -24.41
C SER A 198 12.40 -7.46 -23.27
N LEU A 199 11.88 -6.28 -22.88
CA LEU A 199 10.77 -6.21 -21.93
C LEU A 199 9.46 -6.77 -22.49
N ALA A 200 9.33 -6.87 -23.83
CA ALA A 200 8.16 -7.47 -24.47
C ALA A 200 7.96 -8.93 -24.05
N GLU A 201 9.04 -9.68 -23.84
CA GLU A 201 9.00 -11.06 -23.33
C GLU A 201 8.32 -11.14 -21.95
N LEU A 202 8.43 -10.11 -21.10
CA LEU A 202 7.74 -10.08 -19.81
C LEU A 202 6.22 -10.02 -19.96
N ALA A 203 5.72 -9.38 -21.02
CA ALA A 203 4.28 -9.30 -21.26
C ALA A 203 3.72 -10.67 -21.64
N GLU A 204 4.47 -11.45 -22.43
CA GLU A 204 4.12 -12.82 -22.78
C GLU A 204 4.14 -13.75 -21.56
N LEU A 205 5.18 -13.65 -20.73
CA LEU A 205 5.28 -14.41 -19.48
C LEU A 205 4.14 -14.05 -18.51
N ALA A 206 3.83 -12.76 -18.36
CA ALA A 206 2.73 -12.32 -17.51
C ALA A 206 1.35 -12.76 -18.04
N ALA A 207 1.19 -12.84 -19.37
CA ALA A 207 -0.05 -13.35 -19.97
C ALA A 207 -0.24 -14.86 -19.72
N GLN A 208 0.84 -15.63 -19.67
CA GLN A 208 0.80 -17.08 -19.43
C GLN A 208 0.47 -17.45 -17.98
N GLU A 209 0.75 -16.60 -17.00
CA GLU A 209 0.48 -16.86 -15.58
C GLU A 209 -0.97 -16.56 -15.14
N LYS A 210 -1.69 -15.77 -15.95
CA LYS A 210 -3.04 -15.31 -15.61
C LYS A 210 -4.16 -16.38 -15.57
N PRO A 211 -4.14 -17.51 -16.30
CA PRO A 211 -5.32 -18.38 -16.36
C PRO A 211 -5.57 -19.19 -15.08
N ALA A 212 -4.61 -19.35 -14.18
CA ALA A 212 -4.78 -20.26 -13.02
C ALA A 212 -5.55 -19.64 -11.84
N VAL A 213 -5.56 -18.31 -11.68
CA VAL A 213 -6.17 -17.65 -10.50
C VAL A 213 -7.64 -17.30 -10.75
N GLU A 214 -8.00 -17.00 -12.00
CA GLU A 214 -9.38 -16.64 -12.37
C GLU A 214 -10.30 -17.87 -12.35
N GLU A 215 -9.77 -19.06 -12.65
CA GLU A 215 -10.51 -20.34 -12.54
C GLU A 215 -10.77 -20.75 -11.08
N ALA A 216 -9.90 -20.36 -10.15
CA ALA A 216 -10.12 -20.57 -8.71
C ALA A 216 -11.18 -19.62 -8.12
N ALA A 217 -11.31 -18.39 -8.66
CA ALA A 217 -12.32 -17.42 -8.23
C ALA A 217 -13.72 -17.68 -8.83
N ALA A 218 -13.80 -18.44 -9.93
CA ALA A 218 -15.06 -18.77 -10.60
C ALA A 218 -15.73 -20.05 -10.07
N ARG A 219 -15.10 -20.78 -9.13
CA ARG A 219 -15.75 -21.91 -8.46
C ARG A 219 -16.69 -21.38 -7.38
N PRO A 220 -18.02 -21.50 -7.52
CA PRO A 220 -18.92 -21.21 -6.42
C PRO A 220 -18.64 -22.18 -5.26
N PRO A 221 -18.85 -21.74 -4.00
CA PRO A 221 -18.69 -22.58 -2.82
C PRO A 221 -19.64 -23.79 -2.82
#